data_AF-A0A9E5M101-F1
#
_entry.id   AF-A0A9E5M101-F1
#
_cell.length_a   1.000
_cell.length_b   1.000
_cell.length_c   1.000
_cell.angle_alpha   90.00
_cell.angle_beta   90.00
_cell.angle_gamma   90.00
#
_symmetry.space_group_name_H-M   'P 1'
#
loop_
_entity.id
_entity.type
_entity.pdbx_description
1 polymer ?
#
loop_
_entity_poly.entity_id
_entity_poly.type
_entity_poly.pdbx_seq_one_letter_code
_entity_poly.pdbx_strand_id
1 'polypeptide(L)'
;VRALEVIEITGRPFTAHLPRASESRYPSARQIGLVMNRENLRERIDRRVDHMWERGLVDEVKALIPQGIREGKTAQAALGYSQILTFLDGEIAEGEAKEETKRATRQYARRQETWFSRDERIQWVKPEKNLASTILSTTMGSS
;
A
#
# COMPACT_ATOMS: atom_id res chain seq x y z
N VAL A 1 6.65 -3.78 -0.39
CA VAL A 1 6.21 -5.21 -0.28
C VAL A 1 7.37 -6.04 -0.73
N ARG A 2 7.85 -6.98 0.11
CA ARG A 2 9.01 -7.84 -0.21
C ARG A 2 8.92 -8.53 -1.58
N ALA A 3 7.73 -8.81 -2.10
CA ALA A 3 7.54 -9.33 -3.45
C ALA A 3 7.79 -8.32 -4.60
N LEU A 4 7.71 -7.00 -4.34
CA LEU A 4 8.11 -5.95 -5.28
C LEU A 4 9.60 -5.62 -5.15
N GLU A 5 10.18 -5.71 -3.95
CA GLU A 5 11.61 -5.51 -3.71
C GLU A 5 12.49 -6.64 -4.29
N VAL A 6 11.98 -7.88 -4.36
CA VAL A 6 12.73 -9.05 -4.87
C VAL A 6 12.88 -9.01 -6.41
N ILE A 7 11.91 -8.46 -7.14
CA ILE A 7 11.98 -8.33 -8.62
C ILE A 7 13.05 -7.30 -9.00
N GLU A 8 13.18 -6.22 -8.23
CA GLU A 8 14.08 -5.10 -8.50
C GLU A 8 15.56 -5.43 -8.17
N ILE A 9 15.81 -6.40 -7.27
CA ILE A 9 17.16 -6.80 -6.84
C ILE A 9 17.75 -7.96 -7.66
N THR A 10 16.91 -8.85 -8.21
CA THR A 10 17.40 -10.15 -8.74
C THR A 10 17.39 -10.28 -10.27
N GLY A 11 16.74 -9.36 -11.00
CA GLY A 11 16.72 -9.38 -12.48
C GLY A 11 16.04 -10.61 -13.11
N ARG A 12 15.44 -11.48 -12.30
CA ARG A 12 14.66 -12.64 -12.73
C ARG A 12 13.20 -12.40 -12.38
N PRO A 13 12.23 -12.79 -13.22
CA PRO A 13 10.82 -12.66 -12.90
C PRO A 13 10.53 -13.52 -11.66
N PHE A 14 10.41 -12.87 -10.49
CA PHE A 14 9.88 -13.52 -9.30
C PHE A 14 8.38 -13.69 -9.53
N THR A 15 7.97 -14.90 -9.88
CA THR A 15 6.56 -15.26 -9.82
C THR A 15 6.20 -15.29 -8.34
N ALA A 16 5.58 -14.20 -7.87
CA ALA A 16 5.12 -14.10 -6.49
C ALA A 16 4.00 -15.12 -6.26
N HIS A 17 4.38 -16.31 -5.82
CA HIS A 17 3.46 -17.34 -5.38
C HIS A 17 3.09 -17.08 -3.93
N LEU A 18 1.80 -17.25 -3.61
CA LEU A 18 1.37 -17.28 -2.23
C LEU A 18 2.03 -18.47 -1.53
N PRO A 19 2.55 -18.30 -0.30
CA PRO A 19 3.06 -19.42 0.47
C PRO A 19 1.97 -20.47 0.57
N ARG A 20 2.28 -21.72 0.23
CA ARG A 20 1.33 -22.82 0.43
C ARG A 20 0.94 -22.86 1.90
N ALA A 21 -0.30 -23.26 2.21
CA ALA A 21 -0.77 -23.33 3.59
C ALA A 21 0.17 -24.17 4.49
N SER A 22 0.80 -25.21 3.91
CA SER A 22 1.80 -26.07 4.53
C SER A 22 3.14 -25.40 4.88
N GLU A 23 3.45 -24.25 4.28
CA GLU A 23 4.71 -23.50 4.48
C GLU A 23 4.53 -22.31 5.43
N SER A 24 3.31 -22.10 5.97
CA SER A 24 3.07 -21.04 6.94
C SER A 24 3.77 -21.35 8.26
N ARG A 25 4.61 -20.43 8.73
CA ARG A 25 5.18 -20.47 10.09
C ARG A 25 4.10 -20.43 11.18
N TYR A 26 2.91 -19.93 10.84
CA TYR A 26 1.75 -19.82 11.72
C TYR A 26 0.53 -20.44 11.03
N PRO A 27 0.37 -21.77 11.08
CA PRO A 27 -0.73 -22.47 10.39
C PRO A 27 -2.11 -22.12 10.97
N SER A 28 -2.16 -21.74 12.26
CA SER A 28 -3.40 -21.34 12.95
C SER A 28 -3.75 -19.86 12.82
N ALA A 29 -2.94 -19.05 12.10
CA ALA A 29 -3.19 -17.63 11.97
C ALA A 29 -4.47 -17.36 11.18
N ARG A 30 -5.39 -16.60 11.78
CA ARG A 30 -6.59 -16.09 11.11
C ARG A 30 -6.20 -14.87 10.29
N GLN A 31 -6.45 -14.90 8.98
CA GLN A 31 -6.19 -13.80 8.08
C GLN A 31 -7.49 -13.08 7.77
N ILE A 32 -7.53 -11.77 7.98
CA ILE A 32 -8.73 -10.96 7.77
C ILE A 32 -8.40 -9.86 6.78
N GLY A 33 -9.19 -9.77 5.71
CA GLY A 33 -9.09 -8.73 4.68
C GLY A 33 -10.27 -7.78 4.80
N LEU A 34 -10.03 -6.48 4.65
CA LEU A 34 -11.11 -5.49 4.61
C LEU A 34 -11.54 -5.25 3.17
N VAL A 35 -12.82 -5.46 2.85
CA VAL A 35 -13.36 -5.23 1.51
C VAL A 35 -14.20 -3.95 1.47
N MET A 36 -13.85 -3.04 0.57
CA MET A 36 -14.60 -1.80 0.32
C MET A 36 -14.97 -1.76 -1.17
N ASN A 37 -16.09 -1.11 -1.50
CA ASN A 37 -16.39 -0.87 -2.91
C ASN A 37 -15.30 0.02 -3.54
N ARG A 38 -15.15 -0.05 -4.87
CA ARG A 38 -14.03 0.62 -5.57
C ARG A 38 -14.12 2.14 -5.51
N GLU A 39 -15.32 2.69 -5.62
CA GLU A 39 -15.51 4.15 -5.60
C GLU A 39 -15.17 4.75 -4.23
N ASN A 40 -15.65 4.17 -3.13
CA ASN A 40 -15.31 4.66 -1.79
C ASN A 40 -13.81 4.50 -1.51
N LEU A 41 -13.18 3.43 -2.01
CA LEU A 41 -11.73 3.23 -1.86
C LEU A 41 -10.96 4.33 -2.60
N ARG A 42 -11.37 4.66 -3.83
CA ARG A 42 -10.78 5.74 -4.62
C ARG A 42 -10.88 7.08 -3.90
N GLU A 43 -12.07 7.45 -3.45
CA GLU A 43 -12.29 8.71 -2.72
C GLU A 43 -11.44 8.80 -1.44
N ARG A 44 -11.31 7.70 -0.69
CA ARG A 44 -10.48 7.66 0.51
C ARG A 44 -8.99 7.79 0.20
N ILE A 45 -8.52 7.18 -0.89
CA ILE A 45 -7.14 7.33 -1.33
C ILE A 45 -6.87 8.80 -1.70
N ASP A 46 -7.76 9.40 -2.49
CA ASP A 46 -7.59 10.77 -2.96
C ASP A 46 -7.55 11.74 -1.77
N ARG A 47 -8.53 11.64 -0.87
CA ARG A 47 -8.57 12.44 0.36
C ARG A 47 -7.35 12.21 1.26
N ARG A 48 -6.85 10.97 1.36
CA ARG A 48 -5.64 10.68 2.15
C ARG A 48 -4.42 11.37 1.54
N VAL A 49 -4.26 11.35 0.22
CA VAL A 49 -3.17 12.04 -0.46
C VAL A 49 -3.30 13.56 -0.28
N ASP A 50 -4.52 14.11 -0.39
CA ASP A 50 -4.77 15.52 -0.11
C ASP A 50 -4.31 15.91 1.31
N HIS A 51 -4.69 15.10 2.32
CA HIS A 51 -4.25 15.31 3.70
C HIS A 51 -2.74 15.14 3.89
N MET A 52 -2.06 14.30 3.12
CA MET A 52 -0.60 14.18 3.18
C MET A 52 0.08 15.49 2.76
N TRP A 53 -0.43 16.14 1.70
CA TRP A 53 0.04 17.46 1.28
C TRP A 53 -0.23 18.52 2.35
N GLU A 54 -1.46 18.58 2.85
CA GLU A 54 -1.85 19.53 3.91
C GLU A 54 -1.00 19.38 5.19
N ARG A 55 -0.52 18.17 5.48
CA ARG A 55 0.34 17.86 6.62
C ARG A 55 1.83 18.10 6.36
N GLY A 56 2.21 18.63 5.20
CA GLY A 56 3.59 19.00 4.90
C GLY A 56 4.46 17.87 4.37
N LEU A 57 3.90 16.90 3.63
CA LEU A 57 4.70 15.85 2.98
C LEU A 57 5.82 16.44 2.09
N VAL A 58 5.55 17.55 1.40
CA VAL A 58 6.57 18.23 0.58
C VAL A 58 7.75 18.70 1.44
N ASP A 59 7.47 19.28 2.60
CA ASP A 59 8.50 19.76 3.52
C ASP A 59 9.25 18.62 4.18
N GLU A 60 8.56 17.51 4.50
CA GLU A 60 9.19 16.27 4.96
C GLU A 60 10.22 15.76 3.95
N VAL A 61 9.86 15.65 2.67
CA VAL A 61 10.77 15.17 1.62
C VAL A 61 11.96 16.13 1.46
N LYS A 62 11.73 17.45 1.45
CA LYS A 62 12.82 18.45 1.41
C LYS A 62 13.80 18.28 2.57
N ALA A 63 13.31 18.02 3.78
CA ALA A 63 14.15 17.80 4.96
C ALA A 63 14.93 16.48 4.91
N LEU A 64 14.47 15.50 4.12
CA LEU A 64 15.13 14.20 3.92
C LEU A 64 16.19 14.20 2.81
N ILE A 65 16.16 15.17 1.89
CA ILE A 65 17.20 15.35 0.86
C ILE A 65 18.62 15.42 1.46
N PRO A 66 18.92 16.33 2.42
CA PRO A 66 20.26 16.39 3.01
C PRO A 66 20.59 15.16 3.88
N GLN A 67 19.61 14.32 4.21
CA GLN A 67 19.80 13.06 4.95
C GLN A 67 20.05 11.87 4.02
N GLY A 68 20.22 12.11 2.72
CA GLY A 68 20.59 11.07 1.75
C GLY A 68 19.42 10.24 1.25
N ILE A 69 18.16 10.72 1.32
CA ILE A 69 17.00 9.95 0.81
C ILE A 69 17.19 9.54 -0.66
N ARG A 70 17.84 10.36 -1.48
CA ARG A 70 18.15 10.08 -2.89
C ARG A 70 19.13 8.93 -3.08
N GLU A 71 19.97 8.66 -2.08
CA GLU A 71 20.94 7.58 -2.11
C GLU A 71 20.29 6.25 -1.65
N GLY A 72 19.18 6.33 -0.91
CA GLY A 72 18.45 5.17 -0.41
C GLY A 72 17.56 4.53 -1.49
N LYS A 73 17.80 3.27 -1.83
CA LYS A 73 17.03 2.55 -2.88
C LYS A 73 15.52 2.45 -2.59
N THR A 74 15.15 2.10 -1.36
CA THR A 74 13.75 1.84 -1.02
C THR A 74 12.96 3.12 -0.71
N ALA A 75 13.58 4.04 0.04
CA ALA A 75 12.89 5.24 0.52
C ALA A 75 12.57 6.22 -0.62
N GLN A 76 13.49 6.41 -1.56
CA GLN A 76 13.25 7.29 -2.72
C GLN A 76 12.13 6.78 -3.64
N ALA A 77 11.97 5.46 -3.73
CA ALA A 77 11.00 4.80 -4.59
C ALA A 77 9.60 4.69 -3.95
N ALA A 78 9.44 5.12 -2.71
CA ALA A 78 8.16 5.09 -2.02
C ALA A 78 7.15 6.04 -2.70
N LEU A 79 5.89 5.58 -2.80
CA LEU A 79 4.80 6.40 -3.35
C LEU A 79 4.63 7.69 -2.54
N GLY A 80 4.47 8.81 -3.24
CA GLY A 80 4.50 10.15 -2.68
C GLY A 80 5.91 10.74 -2.69
N TYR A 81 6.90 10.02 -2.17
CA TYR A 81 8.30 10.48 -2.12
C TYR A 81 8.89 10.59 -3.53
N SER A 82 8.74 9.55 -4.36
CA SER A 82 9.27 9.58 -5.72
C SER A 82 8.66 10.71 -6.55
N GLN A 83 7.34 10.94 -6.44
CA GLN A 83 6.66 12.01 -7.15
C GLN A 83 7.11 13.40 -6.69
N ILE A 84 7.33 13.58 -5.38
CA ILE A 84 7.83 14.85 -4.85
C ILE A 84 9.27 15.09 -5.26
N LEU A 85 10.12 14.05 -5.27
CA LEU A 85 11.50 14.20 -5.77
C LEU A 85 11.52 14.67 -7.23
N THR A 86 10.69 14.08 -8.10
CA THR A 86 10.52 14.52 -9.50
C THR A 86 10.02 15.97 -9.60
N PHE A 87 9.09 16.38 -8.75
CA PHE A 87 8.67 17.79 -8.66
C PHE A 87 9.82 18.71 -8.21
N LEU A 88 10.59 18.32 -7.20
CA LEU A 88 11.72 19.09 -6.69
C LEU A 88 12.89 19.16 -7.69
N ASP A 89 12.97 18.21 -8.62
CA ASP A 89 13.90 18.23 -9.75
C ASP A 89 13.43 19.15 -10.90
N GLY A 90 12.22 19.72 -10.79
CA GLY A 90 11.65 20.65 -11.76
C GLY A 90 11.07 19.98 -13.00
N GLU A 91 10.91 18.65 -12.99
CA GLU A 91 10.41 17.88 -14.13
C GLU A 91 8.89 17.95 -14.29
N ILE A 92 8.16 18.08 -13.18
CA ILE A 92 6.69 18.20 -13.13
C ILE A 92 6.26 19.27 -12.14
N ALA A 93 5.03 19.79 -12.29
CA ALA A 93 4.46 20.72 -11.32
C ALA A 93 4.03 20.01 -10.02
N GLU A 94 3.94 20.74 -8.91
CA GLU A 94 3.52 20.17 -7.61
C GLU A 94 2.12 19.52 -7.69
N GLY A 95 1.18 20.19 -8.37
CA GLY A 95 -0.16 19.65 -8.58
C GLY A 95 -0.16 18.36 -9.39
N GLU A 96 0.75 18.22 -10.35
CA GLU A 96 0.92 17.01 -11.15
C GLU A 96 1.52 15.88 -10.32
N ALA A 97 2.54 16.17 -9.49
CA ALA A 97 3.09 15.19 -8.54
C ALA A 97 2.02 14.65 -7.58
N LYS A 98 1.11 15.51 -7.12
CA LYS A 98 -0.02 15.13 -6.27
C LYS A 98 -0.99 14.19 -6.99
N GLU A 99 -1.39 14.51 -8.22
CA GLU A 99 -2.29 13.68 -9.01
C GLU A 99 -1.66 12.34 -9.42
N GLU A 100 -0.37 12.32 -9.76
CA GLU A 100 0.37 11.09 -10.01
C GLU A 100 0.50 10.24 -8.75
N THR A 101 0.66 10.84 -7.57
CA THR A 101 0.63 10.12 -6.28
C THR A 101 -0.72 9.45 -6.05
N LYS A 102 -1.84 10.14 -6.31
CA LYS A 102 -3.19 9.55 -6.25
C LYS A 102 -3.32 8.39 -7.22
N ARG A 103 -2.92 8.58 -8.47
CA ARG A 103 -2.98 7.55 -9.53
C ARG A 103 -2.16 6.31 -9.15
N ALA A 104 -0.91 6.48 -8.77
CA ALA A 104 -0.02 5.39 -8.40
C ALA A 104 -0.53 4.63 -7.17
N THR A 105 -1.08 5.34 -6.18
CA THR A 105 -1.67 4.73 -4.98
C THR A 105 -2.93 3.91 -5.30
N ARG A 106 -3.80 4.38 -6.21
CA ARG A 106 -4.96 3.61 -6.69
C ARG A 106 -4.54 2.34 -7.43
N GLN A 107 -3.54 2.42 -8.29
CA GLN A 107 -3.01 1.24 -8.99
C GLN A 107 -2.38 0.25 -8.00
N TYR A 108 -1.64 0.74 -7.01
CA TYR A 108 -1.07 -0.09 -5.97
C TYR A 108 -2.15 -0.81 -5.15
N ALA A 109 -3.21 -0.10 -4.75
CA ALA A 109 -4.36 -0.70 -4.06
C ALA A 109 -5.02 -1.82 -4.89
N ARG A 110 -5.23 -1.60 -6.19
CA ARG A 110 -5.76 -2.63 -7.12
C ARG A 110 -4.83 -3.85 -7.24
N ARG A 111 -3.51 -3.63 -7.27
CA ARG A 111 -2.53 -4.72 -7.27
C ARG A 111 -2.59 -5.51 -5.97
N GLN A 112 -2.73 -4.84 -4.83
CA GLN A 112 -2.91 -5.52 -3.54
C GLN A 112 -4.20 -6.33 -3.50
N GLU A 113 -5.33 -5.76 -3.93
CA GLU A 113 -6.61 -6.48 -4.04
C GLU A 113 -6.47 -7.75 -4.88
N THR A 114 -5.87 -7.64 -6.07
CA THR A 114 -5.65 -8.78 -6.99
C THR A 114 -4.72 -9.83 -6.39
N TRP A 115 -3.72 -9.42 -5.61
CA TRP A 115 -2.77 -10.34 -4.98
C TRP A 115 -3.42 -11.09 -3.83
N PHE A 116 -4.14 -10.39 -2.96
CA PHE A 116 -4.82 -10.98 -1.80
C PHE A 116 -6.07 -11.77 -2.17
N SER A 117 -6.77 -11.44 -3.25
CA SER A 117 -7.95 -12.19 -3.70
C SER A 117 -7.65 -13.64 -4.10
N ARG A 118 -6.38 -13.97 -4.30
CA ARG A 118 -5.90 -15.33 -4.61
C ARG A 118 -5.64 -16.18 -3.36
N ASP A 119 -5.68 -15.57 -2.17
CA ASP A 119 -5.48 -16.28 -0.90
C ASP A 119 -6.83 -16.67 -0.29
N GLU A 120 -7.20 -17.93 -0.44
CA GLU A 120 -8.44 -18.49 0.11
C GLU A 120 -8.45 -18.52 1.66
N ARG A 121 -7.31 -18.30 2.31
CA ARG A 121 -7.22 -18.23 3.79
C ARG A 121 -7.74 -16.91 4.34
N ILE A 122 -7.91 -15.90 3.49
CA ILE A 122 -8.32 -14.56 3.91
C ILE A 122 -9.84 -14.51 4.04
N GLN A 123 -10.30 -14.22 5.25
CA GLN A 123 -11.68 -13.92 5.51
C GLN A 123 -11.96 -12.44 5.24
N TRP A 124 -12.80 -12.16 4.25
CA TRP A 124 -13.15 -10.79 3.87
C TRP A 124 -14.29 -10.24 4.72
N VAL A 125 -14.07 -9.08 5.34
CA VAL A 125 -15.02 -8.39 6.22
C VAL A 125 -15.32 -7.00 5.67
N LYS A 126 -16.60 -6.61 5.66
CA LYS A 126 -17.00 -5.26 5.29
C LYS A 126 -16.65 -4.28 6.42
N PRO A 127 -16.03 -3.12 6.12
CA PRO A 127 -15.76 -2.11 7.11
C PRO A 127 -17.06 -1.45 7.56
N GLU A 128 -17.59 -1.92 8.68
CA GLU A 128 -18.76 -1.34 9.36
C GLU A 128 -18.32 -0.50 10.56
N LYS A 129 -19.23 0.31 11.12
CA LYS A 129 -18.95 1.23 12.25
C LYS A 129 -18.33 0.52 13.47
N ASN A 130 -18.55 -0.78 13.62
CA ASN A 130 -18.00 -1.60 14.70
C ASN A 130 -17.09 -2.73 14.20
N LEU A 131 -16.11 -2.37 13.37
CA LEU A 131 -15.17 -3.33 12.78
C LEU A 131 -14.48 -4.22 13.82
N ALA A 132 -14.12 -3.69 15.00
CA ALA A 132 -13.49 -4.45 16.06
C ALA A 132 -14.40 -5.57 16.60
N SER A 133 -15.67 -5.28 16.87
CA SER A 133 -16.61 -6.31 17.33
C SER A 133 -16.95 -7.33 16.25
N THR A 134 -17.03 -6.90 14.98
CA THR A 134 -17.27 -7.79 13.84
C THR A 134 -16.10 -8.75 13.63
N ILE A 135 -14.86 -8.27 13.80
CA ILE A 135 -13.67 -9.13 13.76
C ILE A 135 -13.72 -10.14 14.91
N LEU A 136 -14.02 -9.70 16.13
CA LEU A 136 -14.06 -10.58 17.31
C LEU A 136 -15.15 -11.65 17.21
N SER A 137 -16.38 -11.31 16.80
CA SER A 137 -17.46 -12.29 16.63
C SER A 137 -17.16 -13.30 15.53
N THR A 138 -16.52 -12.83 14.45
CA THR A 138 -16.06 -13.67 13.35
C THR A 138 -14.99 -14.67 13.78
N THR A 139 -14.12 -14.28 14.72
CA THR A 139 -13.07 -15.17 15.25
C THR A 139 -13.54 -16.13 16.34
N MET A 140 -14.65 -15.84 17.04
CA MET A 140 -15.15 -16.64 18.17
C MET A 140 -16.36 -17.52 17.84
N GLY A 141 -17.01 -17.35 16.68
CA GLY A 141 -18.27 -18.01 16.31
C GLY A 141 -18.17 -19.36 15.61
N SER A 142 -17.15 -20.17 15.84
CA SER A 142 -17.09 -21.54 15.29
C SER A 142 -16.55 -22.50 16.34
N SER A 143 -17.46 -23.03 17.16
CA SER A 143 -17.32 -24.26 17.95
C SER A 143 -18.47 -25.18 17.59
#